data_AF-A0A0R3SZQ9-F1
#
_entry.id   AF-A0A0R3SZQ9-F1
#
_cell.length_a   1.000
_cell.length_b   1.000
_cell.length_c   1.000
_cell.angle_alpha   90.00
_cell.angle_beta   90.00
_cell.angle_gamma   90.00
#
_symmetry.space_group_name_H-M   'P 1'
#
loop_
_entity.id
_entity.type
_entity.pdbx_description
1 polymer ?
#
loop_
_entity_poly.entity_id
_entity_poly.type
_entity_poly.pdbx_seq_one_letter_code
_entity_poly.pdbx_strand_id
1 'polypeptide(L)'
;MIGKSKDDKIPIVAAFMVPECKFEETLEGKVDLKTSAPLTRFVKGQEEVELDFGLRPGDENLESKLYRNGEVVCSWKGKAVVENEAKLCKELEPSEDNNLWITRVIFPKKEQITKDNYLWTTPNSFVTVSVDWENDGVAPEVAECESTLVFKNP
;
A
#
# COMPACT_ATOMS: atom_id res chain seq x y z
N MET A 1 -5.07 -8.63 7.29
CA MET A 1 -5.66 -7.37 6.76
C MET A 1 -6.88 -7.73 5.93
N ILE A 2 -7.98 -6.97 6.06
CA ILE A 2 -9.24 -7.25 5.35
C ILE A 2 -9.46 -6.17 4.29
N GLY A 3 -9.27 -6.50 3.01
CA GLY A 3 -9.73 -5.70 1.87
C GLY A 3 -11.14 -6.12 1.45
N LYS A 4 -11.87 -5.28 0.72
CA LYS A 4 -13.14 -5.67 0.07
C LYS A 4 -12.87 -5.96 -1.41
N SER A 5 -13.46 -7.03 -1.93
CA SER A 5 -13.37 -7.37 -3.36
C SER A 5 -14.25 -6.46 -4.22
N LYS A 6 -14.02 -6.44 -5.54
CA LYS A 6 -14.87 -5.75 -6.54
C LYS A 6 -16.34 -6.18 -6.50
N ASP A 7 -16.62 -7.42 -6.06
CA ASP A 7 -17.96 -7.81 -5.63
C ASP A 7 -18.10 -7.46 -4.16
N ASP A 8 -18.93 -6.47 -3.85
CA ASP A 8 -19.24 -5.87 -2.53
C ASP A 8 -19.64 -6.86 -1.40
N LYS A 9 -19.60 -8.17 -1.67
CA LYS A 9 -20.03 -9.24 -0.76
C LYS A 9 -18.92 -10.17 -0.29
N ILE A 10 -17.69 -10.07 -0.79
CA ILE A 10 -16.60 -10.96 -0.37
C ILE A 10 -15.46 -10.16 0.29
N PRO A 11 -15.22 -10.33 1.61
CA PRO A 11 -14.03 -9.80 2.25
C PRO A 11 -12.79 -10.58 1.77
N ILE A 12 -11.80 -9.87 1.25
CA ILE A 12 -10.45 -10.39 0.97
C ILE A 12 -9.65 -10.31 2.25
N VAL A 13 -9.22 -11.44 2.81
CA VAL A 13 -8.29 -11.43 3.94
C VAL A 13 -6.91 -11.85 3.45
N ALA A 14 -5.94 -10.95 3.58
CA ALA A 14 -4.55 -11.22 3.24
C ALA A 14 -3.65 -10.91 4.43
N ALA A 15 -2.66 -11.76 4.66
CA ALA A 15 -1.56 -11.53 5.57
C ALA A 15 -0.28 -11.87 4.82
N PHE A 16 0.59 -10.87 4.65
CA PHE A 16 1.90 -11.06 4.03
C PHE A 16 2.91 -11.29 5.13
N MET A 17 3.66 -12.38 5.03
CA MET A 17 4.78 -12.67 5.91
C MET A 17 6.07 -12.40 5.12
N VAL A 18 6.89 -11.48 5.61
CA VAL A 18 8.18 -11.14 4.97
C VAL A 18 9.29 -11.53 5.96
N PRO A 19 9.64 -12.83 6.05
CA PRO A 19 10.65 -13.29 6.99
C PRO A 19 12.00 -12.61 6.70
N GLU A 20 12.71 -12.24 7.76
CA GLU A 20 13.97 -11.48 7.70
C GLU A 20 13.90 -10.16 6.92
N CYS A 21 12.69 -9.69 6.61
CA CYS A 21 12.46 -8.51 5.78
C CYS A 21 13.13 -8.53 4.41
N LYS A 22 13.25 -9.73 3.85
CA LYS A 22 13.69 -9.95 2.47
C LYS A 22 12.46 -9.93 1.57
N PHE A 23 12.29 -8.83 0.86
CA PHE A 23 11.31 -8.73 -0.21
C PHE A 23 11.88 -9.35 -1.48
N GLU A 24 11.11 -10.22 -2.12
CA GLU A 24 11.46 -10.71 -3.46
C GLU A 24 11.44 -9.55 -4.47
N GLU A 25 12.20 -9.71 -5.55
CA GLU A 25 12.15 -8.75 -6.65
C GLU A 25 10.75 -8.75 -7.28
N THR A 26 10.17 -7.56 -7.40
CA THR A 26 8.84 -7.40 -7.99
C THR A 26 8.88 -7.74 -9.48
N LEU A 27 7.94 -8.60 -9.91
CA LEU A 27 7.79 -8.96 -11.33
C LEU A 27 7.00 -7.90 -12.09
N GLU A 28 7.20 -7.84 -13.41
CA GLU A 28 6.50 -6.91 -14.29
C GLU A 28 4.96 -7.02 -14.15
N GLY A 29 4.30 -5.87 -14.13
CA GLY A 29 2.86 -5.76 -13.94
C GLY A 29 2.36 -6.09 -12.53
N LYS A 30 3.26 -6.33 -11.57
CA LYS A 30 2.89 -6.62 -10.17
C LYS A 30 3.21 -5.47 -9.23
N VAL A 31 2.47 -5.43 -8.12
CA VAL A 31 2.68 -4.49 -7.02
C VAL A 31 3.98 -4.80 -6.30
N ASP A 32 4.67 -3.76 -5.88
CA ASP A 32 5.89 -3.85 -5.08
C ASP A 32 5.52 -3.77 -3.59
N LEU A 33 5.66 -4.89 -2.88
CA LEU A 33 5.32 -4.98 -1.46
C LEU A 33 6.24 -4.12 -0.59
N LYS A 34 7.49 -3.94 -1.00
CA LYS A 34 8.50 -3.19 -0.25
C LYS A 34 8.16 -1.71 -0.17
N THR A 35 7.70 -1.13 -1.27
CA THR A 35 7.30 0.29 -1.34
C THR A 35 6.15 0.60 -0.39
N SER A 36 5.22 -0.34 -0.22
CA SER A 36 4.09 -0.16 0.69
C SER A 36 4.41 -0.48 2.14
N ALA A 37 5.56 -1.08 2.44
CA ALA A 37 5.93 -1.48 3.80
C ALA A 37 6.21 -0.26 4.70
N PRO A 38 5.95 -0.34 6.02
CA PRO A 38 5.25 -1.43 6.71
C PRO A 38 3.82 -1.65 6.18
N LEU A 39 3.15 -2.77 6.44
CA LEU A 39 1.77 -2.98 5.96
C LEU A 39 0.72 -2.60 7.02
N THR A 40 1.14 -2.36 8.25
CA THR A 40 0.31 -1.82 9.34
C THR A 40 0.87 -0.48 9.81
N ARG A 41 0.01 0.49 10.09
CA ARG A 41 0.37 1.75 10.76
C ARG A 41 -0.47 1.91 12.02
N PHE A 42 0.17 2.27 13.12
CA PHE A 42 -0.47 2.74 14.34
C PHE A 42 -0.19 4.24 14.43
N VAL A 43 -1.23 5.06 14.31
CA VAL A 43 -1.10 6.52 14.09
C VAL A 43 -1.99 7.32 15.04
N LYS A 44 -2.13 6.83 16.29
CA LYS A 44 -2.92 7.51 17.32
C LYS A 44 -2.57 8.99 17.43
N GLY A 45 -3.60 9.84 17.34
CA GLY A 45 -3.49 11.28 17.47
C GLY A 45 -3.01 12.02 16.20
N GLN A 46 -2.75 11.30 15.10
CA GLN A 46 -2.49 11.92 13.80
C GLN A 46 -3.81 12.23 13.07
N GLU A 47 -3.82 13.32 12.33
CA GLU A 47 -4.96 13.75 11.49
C GLU A 47 -4.82 13.28 10.03
N GLU A 48 -3.62 12.87 9.64
CA GLU A 48 -3.33 12.35 8.30
C GLU A 48 -2.27 11.25 8.37
N VAL A 49 -2.21 10.44 7.31
CA VAL A 49 -1.19 9.40 7.14
C VAL A 49 -0.69 9.42 5.71
N GLU A 50 0.62 9.40 5.53
CA GLU A 50 1.27 9.25 4.23
C GLU A 50 1.49 7.77 3.92
N LEU A 51 1.04 7.32 2.76
CA LEU A 51 1.20 5.95 2.28
C LEU A 51 1.83 5.95 0.88
N ASP A 52 2.84 5.11 0.71
CA ASP A 52 3.52 4.89 -0.57
C ASP A 52 3.05 3.56 -1.19
N PHE A 53 2.89 3.53 -2.51
CA PHE A 53 2.54 2.34 -3.26
C PHE A 53 3.38 2.26 -4.53
N GLY A 54 3.91 1.07 -4.82
CA GLY A 54 4.75 0.81 -5.98
C GLY A 54 4.21 -0.31 -6.84
N LEU A 55 4.58 -0.30 -8.12
CA LEU A 55 4.46 -1.45 -9.01
C LEU A 55 5.62 -1.48 -9.99
N ARG A 56 5.98 -2.67 -10.49
CA ARG A 56 6.89 -2.77 -11.62
C ARG A 56 6.10 -2.63 -12.91
N PRO A 57 6.50 -1.73 -13.82
CA PRO A 57 5.84 -1.61 -15.13
C PRO A 57 5.92 -2.92 -15.90
N GLY A 58 4.94 -3.19 -16.76
CA GLY A 58 4.96 -4.36 -17.64
C GLY A 58 4.20 -4.12 -18.93
N ASP A 59 3.10 -3.37 -18.86
CA ASP A 59 2.35 -2.85 -20.00
C ASP A 59 2.15 -1.33 -19.82
N GLU A 60 2.27 -0.55 -20.89
CA GLU A 60 2.03 0.90 -20.87
C GLU A 60 0.57 1.27 -20.52
N ASN A 61 -0.36 0.33 -20.74
CA ASN A 61 -1.78 0.44 -20.45
C ASN A 61 -2.17 -0.32 -19.17
N LEU A 62 -1.20 -0.76 -18.36
CA LEU A 62 -1.48 -1.45 -17.10
C LEU A 62 -2.43 -0.61 -16.25
N GLU A 63 -3.57 -1.21 -15.89
CA GLU A 63 -4.51 -0.59 -14.96
C GLU A 63 -4.06 -0.84 -13.53
N SER A 64 -4.10 0.20 -12.70
CA SER A 64 -3.93 0.06 -11.25
C SER A 64 -4.96 0.88 -10.50
N LYS A 65 -5.37 0.39 -9.33
CA LYS A 65 -6.44 1.00 -8.54
C LYS A 65 -6.07 1.00 -7.06
N LEU A 66 -6.37 2.12 -6.41
CA LEU A 66 -6.27 2.29 -4.97
C LEU A 66 -7.67 2.40 -4.40
N TYR A 67 -7.97 1.52 -3.44
CA TYR A 67 -9.21 1.53 -2.71
C TYR A 67 -8.97 1.95 -1.27
N ARG A 68 -9.92 2.69 -0.67
CA ARG A 68 -10.01 2.94 0.77
C ARG A 68 -11.33 2.35 1.27
N ASN A 69 -11.26 1.39 2.19
CA ASN A 69 -12.42 0.70 2.79
C ASN A 69 -13.41 0.07 1.78
N GLY A 70 -12.91 -0.25 0.58
CA GLY A 70 -13.68 -0.83 -0.54
C GLY A 70 -14.12 0.17 -1.60
N GLU A 71 -13.95 1.47 -1.38
CA GLU A 71 -14.28 2.51 -2.36
C GLU A 71 -13.03 2.85 -3.19
N VAL A 72 -13.17 2.94 -4.51
CA VAL A 72 -12.07 3.37 -5.39
C VAL A 72 -11.80 4.84 -5.11
N VAL A 73 -10.62 5.16 -4.57
CA VAL A 73 -10.20 6.55 -4.39
C VAL A 73 -9.43 7.05 -5.60
N CYS A 74 -8.64 6.17 -6.23
CA CYS A 74 -7.84 6.53 -7.39
C CYS A 74 -7.70 5.36 -8.36
N SER A 75 -7.65 5.67 -9.65
CA SER A 75 -7.29 4.70 -10.69
C SER A 75 -6.35 5.31 -11.72
N TRP A 76 -5.45 4.48 -12.22
CA TRP A 76 -4.45 4.84 -13.21
C TRP A 76 -4.51 3.88 -14.38
N LYS A 77 -4.16 4.40 -15.56
CA LYS A 77 -3.84 3.63 -16.76
C LYS A 77 -2.45 4.03 -17.21
N GLY A 78 -1.51 3.09 -17.15
CA GLY A 78 -0.09 3.44 -17.20
C GLY A 78 0.25 4.33 -16.00
N LYS A 79 0.91 5.46 -16.27
CA LYS A 79 1.22 6.48 -15.24
C LYS A 79 0.10 7.51 -15.03
N ALA A 80 -0.80 7.65 -15.99
CA ALA A 80 -1.79 8.72 -15.99
C ALA A 80 -2.95 8.39 -15.03
N VAL A 81 -3.38 9.40 -14.25
CA VAL A 81 -4.56 9.29 -13.40
C VAL A 81 -5.82 9.35 -14.27
N VAL A 82 -6.71 8.38 -14.10
CA VAL A 82 -8.00 8.30 -14.81
C VAL A 82 -9.15 8.61 -13.86
N GLU A 83 -9.03 8.23 -12.59
CA GLU A 83 -9.98 8.55 -11.53
C GLU A 83 -9.22 9.10 -10.32
N ASN A 84 -9.74 10.18 -9.74
CA ASN A 84 -9.07 10.91 -8.67
C ASN A 84 -10.08 11.51 -7.70
N GLU A 85 -10.67 10.65 -6.87
CA GLU A 85 -11.59 11.09 -5.84
C GLU A 85 -10.87 12.06 -4.89
N ALA A 86 -11.54 13.16 -4.55
CA ALA A 86 -11.01 14.21 -3.68
C ALA A 86 -9.66 14.84 -4.12
N LYS A 87 -9.20 14.61 -5.36
CA LYS A 87 -7.92 15.14 -5.90
C LYS A 87 -6.68 14.75 -5.09
N LEU A 88 -6.71 13.58 -4.46
CA LEU A 88 -5.62 13.10 -3.61
C LEU A 88 -4.42 12.58 -4.42
N CYS A 89 -4.67 12.07 -5.63
CA CYS A 89 -3.68 11.35 -6.41
C CYS A 89 -3.03 12.21 -7.50
N LYS A 90 -1.79 11.87 -7.80
CA LYS A 90 -0.99 12.42 -8.91
C LYS A 90 -0.62 11.29 -9.86
N GLU A 91 -0.04 11.65 -11.00
CA GLU A 91 0.53 10.67 -11.92
C GLU A 91 1.59 9.82 -11.19
N LEU A 92 1.74 8.57 -11.63
CA LEU A 92 2.78 7.71 -11.08
C LEU A 92 4.16 8.21 -11.50
N GLU A 93 5.06 8.32 -10.53
CA GLU A 93 6.44 8.78 -10.73
C GLU A 93 7.38 7.58 -10.83
N PRO A 94 8.43 7.61 -11.67
CA PRO A 94 9.42 6.56 -11.67
C PRO A 94 10.23 6.58 -10.35
N SER A 95 10.62 5.40 -9.85
CA SER A 95 11.63 5.28 -8.80
C SER A 95 13.00 5.81 -9.28
N GLU A 96 13.92 6.05 -8.35
CA GLU A 96 15.28 6.54 -8.66
C GLU A 96 16.03 5.63 -9.65
N ASP A 97 15.85 4.32 -9.54
CA ASP A 97 16.43 3.32 -10.44
C ASP A 97 15.59 3.07 -11.71
N ASN A 98 14.46 3.77 -11.86
CA ASN A 98 13.46 3.65 -12.93
C ASN A 98 12.81 2.26 -13.08
N ASN A 99 12.98 1.37 -12.10
CA ASN A 99 12.40 0.02 -12.15
C ASN A 99 10.95 -0.04 -11.69
N LEU A 100 10.50 0.94 -10.90
CA LEU A 100 9.15 0.99 -10.35
C LEU A 100 8.43 2.28 -10.78
N TRP A 101 7.10 2.21 -10.80
CA TRP A 101 6.21 3.36 -10.77
C TRP A 101 5.59 3.47 -9.38
N ILE A 102 5.68 4.65 -8.78
CA ILE A 102 5.36 4.91 -7.39
C ILE A 102 4.30 6.02 -7.31
N THR A 103 3.39 5.89 -6.34
CA THR A 103 2.56 6.99 -5.86
C THR A 103 2.72 7.16 -4.37
N ARG A 104 2.63 8.42 -3.94
CA ARG A 104 2.57 8.83 -2.54
C ARG A 104 1.27 9.57 -2.32
N VAL A 105 0.48 9.12 -1.35
CA VAL A 105 -0.83 9.68 -1.07
C VAL A 105 -0.95 10.00 0.40
N ILE A 106 -1.36 11.24 0.71
CA ILE A 106 -1.65 11.70 2.06
C ILE A 106 -3.15 11.55 2.29
N PHE A 107 -3.52 10.69 3.23
CA PHE A 107 -4.92 10.43 3.57
C PHE A 107 -5.31 11.12 4.86
N PRO A 108 -6.29 12.03 4.83
CA PRO A 108 -6.86 12.56 6.06
C PRO A 108 -7.68 11.48 6.78
N LYS A 109 -7.64 11.51 8.10
CA LYS A 109 -8.54 10.75 8.97
C LYS A 109 -9.97 11.19 8.70
N LYS A 110 -10.86 10.21 8.48
CA LYS A 110 -12.31 10.48 8.37
C LYS A 110 -12.91 10.43 9.78
N GLU A 111 -13.86 11.32 10.07
CA GLU A 111 -14.59 11.30 11.34
C GLU A 111 -15.21 9.91 11.59
N GLN A 112 -15.20 9.47 12.85
CA GLN A 112 -15.78 8.18 13.30
C GLN A 112 -15.12 6.92 12.72
N ILE A 113 -14.08 7.05 11.89
CA ILE A 113 -13.28 5.93 11.42
C ILE A 113 -12.12 5.69 12.38
N THR A 114 -12.07 4.49 12.94
CA THR A 114 -11.00 4.04 13.85
C THR A 114 -9.92 3.26 13.11
N LYS A 115 -10.27 2.64 11.98
CA LYS A 115 -9.34 1.89 11.12
C LYS A 115 -9.68 2.09 9.65
N ASP A 116 -8.65 2.32 8.85
CA ASP A 116 -8.73 2.31 7.39
C ASP A 116 -8.00 1.09 6.82
N ASN A 117 -8.53 0.53 5.74
CA ASN A 117 -7.85 -0.48 4.93
C ASN A 117 -7.71 0.05 3.51
N TYR A 118 -6.46 0.04 3.04
CA TYR A 118 -6.09 0.44 1.69
C TYR A 118 -5.75 -0.80 0.90
N LEU A 119 -6.31 -0.92 -0.30
CA LEU A 119 -6.00 -2.00 -1.24
C LEU A 119 -5.45 -1.37 -2.51
N TRP A 120 -4.17 -1.63 -2.78
CA TRP A 120 -3.52 -1.28 -4.03
C TRP A 120 -3.43 -2.51 -4.92
N THR A 121 -3.92 -2.41 -6.15
CA THR A 121 -4.04 -3.59 -7.03
C THR A 121 -3.69 -3.28 -8.47
N THR A 122 -3.08 -4.28 -9.11
CA THR A 122 -3.05 -4.46 -10.56
C THR A 122 -3.93 -5.68 -10.91
N PRO A 123 -4.16 -6.03 -12.20
CA PRO A 123 -4.86 -7.27 -12.56
C PRO A 123 -4.19 -8.54 -12.03
N ASN A 124 -2.87 -8.50 -11.77
CA ASN A 124 -2.04 -9.68 -11.51
C ASN A 124 -1.63 -9.83 -10.04
N SER A 125 -1.85 -8.82 -9.20
CA SER A 125 -1.39 -8.80 -7.81
C SER A 125 -1.99 -7.64 -7.03
N PHE A 126 -1.90 -7.71 -5.70
CA PHE A 126 -2.36 -6.65 -4.81
C PHE A 126 -1.57 -6.61 -3.52
N VAL A 127 -1.63 -5.47 -2.83
CA VAL A 127 -1.14 -5.29 -1.46
C VAL A 127 -2.20 -4.57 -0.65
N THR A 128 -2.30 -4.94 0.62
CA THR A 128 -3.16 -4.25 1.56
C THR A 128 -2.32 -3.54 2.60
N VAL A 129 -2.69 -2.31 2.96
CA VAL A 129 -2.12 -1.56 4.07
C VAL A 129 -3.24 -1.20 5.05
N SER A 130 -3.07 -1.52 6.32
CA SER A 130 -4.03 -1.19 7.37
C SER A 130 -3.51 -0.03 8.22
N VAL A 131 -4.38 0.94 8.50
CA VAL A 131 -4.08 2.08 9.37
C VAL A 131 -5.03 2.03 10.57
N ASP A 132 -4.47 2.04 11.77
CA ASP A 132 -5.19 2.07 13.04
C ASP A 132 -4.98 3.44 13.71
N TRP A 133 -6.06 4.21 13.80
CA TRP A 133 -6.05 5.60 14.27
C TRP A 133 -6.22 5.75 15.77
N GLU A 134 -6.48 4.66 16.50
CA GLU A 134 -6.74 4.68 17.95
C GLU A 134 -5.61 4.12 18.78
N ASN A 135 -4.79 3.26 18.17
CA ASN A 135 -3.68 2.60 18.82
C ASN A 135 -2.34 3.22 18.41
N ASP A 136 -1.42 3.18 19.35
CA ASP A 136 -0.02 3.54 19.16
C ASP A 136 0.80 2.25 19.20
N GLY A 137 2.00 2.26 18.60
CA GLY A 137 2.91 1.13 18.63
C GLY A 137 3.71 0.94 17.35
N VAL A 138 4.57 -0.09 17.39
CA VAL A 138 5.39 -0.51 16.26
C VAL A 138 4.70 -1.67 15.57
N ALA A 139 4.57 -1.58 14.24
CA ALA A 139 4.01 -2.66 13.46
C ALA A 139 4.85 -3.94 13.61
N PRO A 140 4.26 -5.14 13.74
CA PRO A 140 5.00 -6.39 13.96
C PRO A 140 6.09 -6.63 12.91
N GLU A 141 5.83 -6.29 11.65
CA GLU A 141 6.79 -6.41 10.57
C GLU A 141 8.03 -5.52 10.78
N VAL A 142 7.88 -4.33 11.37
CA VAL A 142 9.01 -3.42 11.65
C VAL A 142 9.86 -4.01 12.76
N ALA A 143 9.23 -4.47 13.85
CA ALA A 143 9.93 -5.07 14.98
C ALA A 143 10.77 -6.29 14.55
N GLU A 144 10.24 -7.12 13.66
CA GLU A 144 10.96 -8.25 13.08
C GLU A 144 12.16 -7.78 12.23
N CYS A 145 11.96 -6.80 11.33
CA CYS A 145 13.04 -6.24 10.50
C CYS A 145 14.18 -5.68 11.32
N GLU A 146 13.87 -4.91 12.36
CA GLU A 146 14.86 -4.27 13.22
C GLU A 146 15.65 -5.31 14.02
N SER A 147 14.97 -6.33 14.56
CA SER A 147 15.64 -7.40 15.31
C SER A 147 16.65 -8.17 14.45
N THR A 148 16.35 -8.38 13.16
CA THR A 148 17.25 -9.06 12.22
C THR A 148 18.54 -8.27 11.96
N LEU A 149 18.50 -6.93 12.02
CA LEU A 149 19.69 -6.09 11.88
C LEU A 149 20.62 -6.21 13.09
N VAL A 150 20.07 -6.39 14.29
CA VAL A 150 20.84 -6.58 15.52
C VAL A 150 21.62 -7.90 15.50
N PHE A 151 21.07 -8.97 14.92
CA PHE A 151 21.77 -10.25 14.80
C PHE A 151 22.81 -10.32 13.67
N LYS A 152 22.84 -9.33 12.75
CA LYS A 152 23.80 -9.28 11.63
C LYS A 152 25.06 -8.46 11.92
N ASN A 153 25.16 -7.82 13.10
CA ASN A 153 26.38 -7.17 13.58
C ASN A 153 26.96 -7.91 14.80
N PRO A 154 27.67 -9.03 14.61
CA PRO A 154 28.58 -9.58 15.62
C PRO A 154 29.89 -8.78 15.74
#